data_AF-A0A968ABY5-F1
#
_entry.id   AF-A0A968ABY5-F1
#
_cell.length_a   1.000
_cell.length_b   1.000
_cell.length_c   1.000
_cell.angle_alpha   90.00
_cell.angle_beta   90.00
_cell.angle_gamma   90.00
#
_symmetry.space_group_name_H-M   'P 1'
#
loop_
_entity.id
_entity.type
_entity.pdbx_description
1 polymer ?
#
loop_
_entity_poly.entity_id
_entity_poly.type
_entity_poly.pdbx_seq_one_letter_code
_entity_poly.pdbx_strand_id
1 'polypeptide(L)' 'YKGLLVFASSFFAIVGVALFAQWSILSNITASVIIFFTSNAKIGDKIKVVDGDNTVSGIIRDIGLFYTLLVDD' A
#
# COMPACT_ATOMS: atom_id res chain seq x y z
N TYR A 1 16.53 -28.44 9.91
CA TYR A 1 15.95 -27.94 8.63
C TYR A 1 14.43 -28.08 8.59
N LYS A 2 13.83 -29.27 8.75
CA LYS A 2 12.36 -29.45 8.65
C LYS A 2 11.52 -28.60 9.63
N GLY A 3 11.93 -28.50 10.91
CA GLY A 3 11.19 -27.71 11.91
C GLY A 3 11.14 -26.21 11.59
N LEU A 4 12.22 -25.66 11.02
CA LEU A 4 12.27 -24.25 10.60
C LEU A 4 11.31 -23.98 9.43
N LEU A 5 11.23 -24.91 8.47
CA LEU A 5 10.31 -24.80 7.33
C LEU A 5 8.85 -24.87 7.78
N VAL A 6 8.51 -25.79 8.70
CA VAL A 6 7.15 -25.90 9.25
C VAL A 6 6.78 -24.63 10.00
N PHE A 7 7.66 -24.14 10.88
CA PHE A 7 7.44 -22.88 11.60
C PHE A 7 7.22 -21.70 10.64
N ALA A 8 8.08 -21.54 9.64
CA ALA A 8 7.94 -20.47 8.65
C ALA A 8 6.60 -20.58 7.90
N SER A 9 6.23 -21.78 7.44
CA SER A 9 4.96 -21.99 6.74
C SER A 9 3.73 -21.68 7.60
N SER A 10 3.73 -22.08 8.87
CA SER A 10 2.64 -21.77 9.81
C SER A 10 2.55 -20.27 10.09
N PHE A 11 3.69 -19.58 10.24
CA PHE A 11 3.73 -18.14 10.43
C PHE A 11 3.14 -17.39 9.22
N PHE A 12 3.60 -17.72 8.01
CA PHE A 12 3.06 -17.11 6.78
C PHE A 12 1.57 -17.41 6.58
N ALA A 13 1.10 -18.61 6.96
CA ALA A 13 -0.32 -18.94 6.90
C ALA A 13 -1.16 -18.04 7.81
N ILE A 14 -0.74 -17.81 9.06
CA ILE A 14 -1.45 -16.93 10.00
C ILE A 14 -1.44 -15.48 9.50
N VAL A 15 -0.28 -14.98 9.05
CA VAL A 15 -0.18 -13.61 8.51
C VAL A 15 -1.06 -13.44 7.28
N GLY A 16 -1.07 -14.42 6.37
CA GLY A 16 -1.94 -14.42 5.20
C GLY A 16 -3.41 -14.35 5.56
N VAL A 17 -3.87 -15.16 6.52
CA VAL A 17 -5.26 -15.12 7.02
C VAL A 17 -5.59 -13.77 7.67
N ALA A 18 -4.68 -13.21 8.46
CA ALA A 18 -4.90 -11.91 9.11
C ALA A 18 -5.02 -10.76 8.10
N LEU A 19 -4.16 -10.73 7.07
CA LEU A 19 -4.23 -9.75 5.99
C LEU A 19 -5.49 -9.92 5.14
N PHE A 20 -5.91 -11.16 4.91
CA PHE A 20 -7.15 -11.45 4.19
C PHE A 20 -8.39 -11.07 5.01
N ALA A 21 -8.35 -11.23 6.33
CA ALA A 21 -9.42 -10.75 7.21
C ALA A 21 -9.55 -9.22 7.13
N GLN A 22 -8.43 -8.50 6.99
CA GLN A 22 -8.40 -7.05 6.85
C GLN A 22 -8.03 -6.62 5.42
N TRP A 23 -9.00 -6.77 4.51
CA TRP A 23 -8.88 -6.47 3.08
C TRP A 23 -8.29 -5.09 2.77
N SER A 24 -8.65 -4.06 3.55
CA SER A 24 -8.17 -2.69 3.33
C SER A 24 -6.67 -2.52 3.58
N ILE A 25 -6.11 -3.26 4.54
CA ILE A 25 -4.67 -3.21 4.82
C ILE A 25 -3.90 -3.87 3.68
N LEU A 26 -4.38 -5.03 3.21
CA LEU A 26 -3.77 -5.74 2.10
C LEU A 26 -3.82 -4.90 0.80
N SER A 27 -4.95 -4.24 0.53
CA SER A 27 -5.09 -3.37 -0.64
C SER A 27 -4.19 -2.14 -0.55
N ASN A 28 -4.07 -1.50 0.61
CA ASN A 28 -3.22 -0.32 0.78
C ASN A 28 -1.73 -0.66 0.60
N ILE A 29 -1.25 -1.76 1.19
CA ILE A 29 0.13 -2.23 0.96
C ILE A 29 0.37 -2.49 -0.53
N THR A 30 -0.56 -3.20 -1.17
CA THR A 30 -0.42 -3.53 -2.60
C THR A 30 -0.40 -2.27 -3.46
N ALA A 31 -1.27 -1.29 -3.18
CA ALA A 31 -1.30 0.00 -3.86
C ALA A 31 0.01 0.77 -3.68
N SER A 32 0.55 0.85 -2.46
CA SER A 32 1.83 1.51 -2.20
C SER A 32 2.98 0.85 -2.97
N VAL A 33 3.04 -0.48 -3.03
CA VAL A 33 4.06 -1.21 -3.82
C VAL A 33 3.94 -0.87 -5.30
N ILE A 34 2.71 -0.82 -5.84
CA ILE A 34 2.46 -0.43 -7.24
C ILE A 34 2.94 1.01 -7.48
N ILE A 35 2.59 1.95 -6.60
CA ILE A 35 2.98 3.35 -6.73
C ILE A 35 4.51 3.48 -6.73
N PHE A 36 5.19 2.81 -5.79
CA PHE A 36 6.65 2.87 -5.67
C PHE A 36 7.40 2.29 -6.88
N PHE A 37 6.94 1.17 -7.42
CA PHE A 37 7.70 0.44 -8.45
C PHE A 37 7.22 0.68 -9.89
N THR A 38 5.94 0.97 -10.09
CA THR A 38 5.35 1.02 -11.44
C THR A 38 4.93 2.42 -11.87
N SER A 39 4.71 3.33 -10.92
CA SER A 39 4.22 4.66 -11.23
C SER A 39 5.38 5.66 -11.37
N ASN A 40 5.18 6.68 -12.20
CA ASN A 40 6.07 7.84 -12.24
C ASN A 40 5.82 8.81 -11.07
N ALA A 41 4.86 8.50 -10.18
CA ALA A 41 4.46 9.39 -9.10
C ALA A 41 5.51 9.36 -7.99
N LYS A 42 6.19 10.50 -7.82
CA LYS A 42 7.26 10.71 -6.86
C LYS A 42 6.88 11.83 -5.89
N ILE A 43 7.60 11.88 -4.78
CA ILE A 43 7.51 13.01 -3.85
C ILE A 43 7.83 14.30 -4.61
N GLY A 44 6.95 15.29 -4.51
CA GLY A 44 7.03 16.56 -5.22
C GLY A 44 6.19 16.65 -6.49
N ASP A 45 5.64 15.54 -6.98
CA ASP A 45 4.75 15.56 -8.14
C ASP A 45 3.35 16.06 -7.76
N LYS A 46 2.79 16.92 -8.61
CA LYS A 46 1.38 17.29 -8.54
C LYS A 46 0.54 16.21 -9.20
N ILE A 47 -0.35 15.59 -8.43
CA ILE A 47 -1.22 14.52 -8.91
C ILE A 47 -2.69 14.84 -8.68
N LYS A 48 -3.55 14.12 -9.40
CA LYS A 48 -5.00 14.14 -9.22
C LYS A 48 -5.50 12.70 -9.12
N VAL A 49 -6.04 12.35 -7.96
CA VAL A 49 -6.68 11.05 -7.72
C VAL A 49 -8.12 11.16 -8.19
N VAL A 50 -8.48 10.43 -9.23
CA VAL A 50 -9.82 10.45 -9.82
C VAL A 50 -10.66 9.36 -9.18
N ASP A 51 -11.62 9.76 -8.36
CA ASP A 51 -12.54 8.84 -7.67
C ASP A 51 -13.96 9.43 -7.62
N GLY A 52 -14.58 9.60 -8.80
CA GLY A 52 -15.91 10.20 -8.92
C GLY A 52 -16.00 11.55 -8.20
N ASP A 53 -16.96 11.66 -7.29
CA ASP A 53 -17.20 12.87 -6.48
C ASP A 53 -16.11 13.11 -5.41
N ASN A 54 -15.31 12.09 -5.08
CA ASN A 54 -14.20 12.16 -4.10
C ASN A 54 -12.85 12.46 -4.76
N THR A 55 -12.86 13.08 -5.94
CA THR A 55 -11.63 13.43 -6.64
C THR A 55 -10.81 14.44 -5.83
N VAL A 56 -9.54 14.12 -5.56
CA VAL A 56 -8.59 14.96 -4.80
C VAL A 56 -7.40 15.34 -5.67
N SER A 57 -6.88 16.56 -5.52
CA SER A 57 -5.63 17.00 -6.13
C SER A 57 -4.67 17.56 -5.09
N GLY A 58 -3.37 17.47 -5.35
CA GLY A 58 -2.34 18.06 -4.50
C GLY A 58 -0.94 17.58 -4.88
N ILE A 59 0.05 18.03 -4.11
CA ILE A 59 1.45 17.61 -4.25
C ILE A 59 1.72 16.43 -3.33
N ILE A 60 2.37 15.38 -3.85
CA ILE A 60 2.80 14.24 -3.04
C ILE A 60 3.89 14.68 -2.08
N ARG A 61 3.61 14.60 -0.78
CA ARG A 61 4.57 14.91 0.27
C ARG A 61 5.29 13.68 0.80
N ASP A 62 4.57 12.57 0.93
CA ASP A 62 5.09 11.30 1.45
C ASP A 62 4.30 10.12 0.89
N ILE A 63 4.99 8.99 0.70
CA ILE A 63 4.38 7.72 0.26
C ILE A 63 4.79 6.65 1.29
N GLY A 64 3.85 6.26 2.14
CA GLY A 64 4.01 5.18 3.10
C GLY A 64 3.44 3.86 2.59
N LEU A 65 3.65 2.77 3.34
CA LEU A 65 3.07 1.45 3.01
C LEU A 65 1.56 1.38 3.19
N PHE A 66 0.98 2.29 3.97
CA PHE A 66 -0.47 2.26 4.30
C PHE A 66 -1.18 3.54 3.90
N TYR A 67 -0.45 4.57 3.49
CA TYR A 67 -0.96 5.91 3.23
C TYR A 67 -0.14 6.61 2.14
N THR A 68 -0.73 7.62 1.52
CA THR A 68 -0.03 8.61 0.69
C THR A 68 -0.50 9.99 1.15
N LEU A 69 0.44 10.86 1.49
CA LEU A 69 0.14 12.19 2.00
C LEU A 69 0.15 13.19 0.84
N LEU A 70 -1.01 13.80 0.59
CA LEU A 70 -1.15 14.89 -0.36
C LEU A 70 -1.33 16.20 0.40
N VAL A 71 -0.66 17.24 -0.07
CA VAL A 71 -0.84 18.61 0.42
C VAL A 71 -1.53 19.39 -0.70
N ASP A 72 -2.62 20.07 -0.36
CA ASP A 72 -3.34 20.91 -1.31
C ASP A 72 -2.49 22.13 -1.71
N ASP A 73 -2.74 22.66 -2.91
CA ASP A 73 -2.02 23.84 -3.42
C ASP A 73 -2.64 25.17 -2.95
#